data_AF-A0A1S7TJ70-F1
#
_entry.id   AF-A0A1S7TJ70-F1
#
_cell.length_a   1.000
_cell.length_b   1.000
_cell.length_c   1.000
_cell.angle_alpha   90.00
_cell.angle_beta   90.00
_cell.angle_gamma   90.00
#
_symmetry.space_group_name_H-M   'P 1'
#
loop_
_entity.id
_entity.type
_entity.pdbx_description
1 polymer ?
#
loop_
_entity_poly.entity_id
_entity_poly.type
_entity_poly.pdbx_seq_one_letter_code
_entity_poly.pdbx_strand_id
1 'polypeptide(L)'
;MATMRFSSFSPLLAVAFLSLPYVAQAASFKELSGQGYKVGTLSSNKAGIRGWNLSKGSDRYFCEMRATMAYSGKNGMVSFTSAGRMITLDRATVEKSLGSSLNLPKYEDLKAGRLRADDVGSCRKLA
;
A
#
# COMPACT_ATOMS: atom_id res chain seq x y z
N MET A 1 -70.27 11.68 30.88
CA MET A 1 -69.68 12.95 30.42
C MET A 1 -68.26 13.04 30.99
N ALA A 2 -67.25 12.71 30.19
CA ALA A 2 -65.85 13.12 30.36
C ALA A 2 -65.10 12.61 29.12
N THR A 3 -64.81 13.53 28.21
CA THR A 3 -64.13 13.36 26.93
C THR A 3 -62.63 13.18 27.16
N MET A 4 -62.07 12.02 26.76
CA MET A 4 -60.61 11.87 26.66
C MET A 4 -60.16 12.31 25.26
N ARG A 5 -59.32 13.34 25.25
CA ARG A 5 -58.85 14.07 24.08
C ARG A 5 -57.77 13.29 23.33
N PHE A 6 -57.95 13.14 22.02
CA PHE A 6 -56.85 12.92 21.08
C PHE A 6 -55.93 14.15 21.12
N SER A 7 -54.64 13.95 21.36
CA SER A 7 -53.65 15.03 21.26
C SER A 7 -52.34 14.51 20.64
N SER A 8 -52.22 14.83 19.36
CA SER A 8 -51.02 15.27 18.62
C SER A 8 -49.74 14.42 18.60
N PHE A 9 -49.49 13.88 17.40
CA PHE A 9 -48.27 14.02 16.60
C PHE A 9 -46.92 14.16 17.33
N SER A 10 -46.06 13.15 17.16
CA SER A 10 -44.62 13.37 17.07
C SER A 10 -43.93 12.27 16.25
N PRO A 11 -43.79 12.41 14.91
CA PRO A 11 -42.97 11.53 14.09
C PRO A 11 -41.60 12.19 13.89
N LEU A 12 -40.80 12.32 14.95
CA LEU A 12 -39.50 12.97 14.85
C LEU A 12 -38.47 12.24 15.70
N LEU A 13 -38.03 11.05 15.27
CA LEU A 13 -36.78 10.42 15.75
C LEU A 13 -36.46 9.15 14.95
N ALA A 14 -36.13 9.27 13.67
CA ALA A 14 -35.58 8.13 12.92
C ALA A 14 -34.73 8.52 11.70
N VAL A 15 -33.93 9.58 11.75
CA VAL A 15 -32.92 9.82 10.69
C VAL A 15 -31.67 10.45 11.30
N ALA A 16 -30.77 9.65 11.87
CA ALA A 16 -29.48 10.14 12.37
C ALA A 16 -28.32 9.13 12.23
N PHE A 17 -28.39 8.18 11.27
CA PHE A 17 -27.36 7.15 11.10
C PHE A 17 -26.64 7.13 9.73
N LEU A 18 -26.82 8.15 8.86
CA LEU A 18 -26.31 8.09 7.48
C LEU A 18 -25.07 8.95 7.18
N SER A 19 -24.25 9.29 8.18
CA SER A 19 -23.00 10.03 7.90
C SER A 19 -21.87 9.67 8.86
N LEU A 20 -21.65 8.38 9.11
CA LEU A 20 -20.32 7.96 9.53
C LEU A 20 -19.38 8.18 8.33
N PRO A 21 -18.39 9.08 8.41
CA PRO A 21 -17.39 9.17 7.36
C PRO A 21 -16.76 7.79 7.26
N TYR A 22 -16.99 7.12 6.13
CA TYR A 22 -16.31 5.87 5.82
C TYR A 22 -14.83 6.25 5.71
N VAL A 23 -14.11 6.09 6.82
CA VAL A 23 -12.69 6.36 6.88
C VAL A 23 -12.10 5.42 5.85
N ALA A 24 -11.69 5.95 4.71
CA ALA A 24 -10.98 5.21 3.68
C ALA A 24 -9.63 4.81 4.29
N GLN A 25 -9.62 3.75 5.09
CA GLN A 25 -8.41 3.22 5.66
C GLN A 25 -7.53 2.78 4.49
N ALA A 26 -6.32 3.31 4.42
CA ALA A 26 -5.32 2.84 3.48
C ALA A 26 -5.10 1.34 3.78
N ALA A 27 -5.56 0.48 2.88
CA ALA A 27 -5.44 -0.95 3.07
C ALA A 27 -3.96 -1.33 3.13
N SER A 28 -3.59 -2.27 4.00
CA SER A 28 -2.21 -2.76 4.04
C SER A 28 -1.96 -3.75 2.90
N PHE A 29 -0.71 -3.84 2.42
CA PHE A 29 -0.34 -4.85 1.43
C PHE A 29 -0.68 -6.26 1.90
N LYS A 30 -0.37 -6.58 3.16
CA LYS A 30 -0.65 -7.90 3.76
C LYS A 30 -2.13 -8.27 3.67
N GLU A 31 -3.01 -7.32 3.96
CA GLU A 31 -4.45 -7.51 3.89
C GLU A 31 -4.91 -7.71 2.44
N LEU A 32 -4.50 -6.84 1.52
CA LEU A 32 -4.86 -6.96 0.09
C LEU A 32 -4.36 -8.29 -0.50
N SER A 33 -3.12 -8.69 -0.21
CA SER A 33 -2.60 -9.99 -0.63
C SER A 33 -3.38 -11.15 -0.03
N GLY A 34 -3.73 -11.09 1.25
CA GLY A 34 -4.57 -12.10 1.91
C GLY A 34 -5.98 -12.21 1.31
N GLN A 35 -6.51 -11.12 0.77
CA GLN A 35 -7.79 -11.09 0.05
C GLN A 35 -7.67 -11.58 -1.42
N GLY A 36 -6.47 -11.97 -1.87
CA GLY A 36 -6.26 -12.52 -3.22
C GLY A 36 -6.10 -11.47 -4.32
N TYR A 37 -5.71 -10.23 -3.98
CA TYR A 37 -5.33 -9.25 -5.00
C TYR A 37 -4.07 -9.71 -5.73
N LYS A 38 -4.09 -9.63 -7.06
CA LYS A 38 -2.94 -9.93 -7.91
C LYS A 38 -1.98 -8.75 -7.89
N VAL A 39 -0.70 -9.02 -7.64
CA VAL A 39 0.37 -8.02 -7.65
C VAL A 39 0.94 -7.92 -9.06
N GLY A 40 1.02 -6.70 -9.61
CA GLY A 40 1.67 -6.42 -10.89
C GLY A 40 3.20 -6.30 -10.77
N THR A 41 3.85 -5.99 -11.89
CA THR A 41 5.29 -5.70 -11.91
C THR A 41 5.59 -4.32 -11.30
N LEU A 42 6.85 -4.12 -10.91
CA LEU A 42 7.31 -2.81 -10.43
C LEU A 42 7.11 -1.75 -11.52
N SER A 43 6.45 -0.66 -11.16
CA SER A 43 6.13 0.45 -12.06
C SER A 43 6.29 1.78 -11.35
N SER A 44 6.11 2.89 -12.06
CA SER A 44 6.02 4.24 -11.46
C SER A 44 4.64 4.82 -11.69
N ASN A 45 4.12 5.54 -10.70
CA ASN A 45 2.91 6.34 -10.88
C ASN A 45 3.21 7.66 -11.63
N LYS A 46 2.18 8.47 -11.88
CA LYS A 46 2.32 9.77 -12.58
C LYS A 46 3.27 10.76 -11.90
N ALA A 47 3.50 10.62 -10.59
CA ALA A 47 4.44 11.44 -9.83
C ALA A 47 5.88 10.86 -9.81
N GLY A 48 6.13 9.75 -10.53
CA GLY A 48 7.44 9.09 -10.58
C GLY A 48 7.74 8.19 -9.39
N ILE A 49 6.85 8.10 -8.39
CA ILE A 49 7.01 7.21 -7.23
C ILE A 49 6.88 5.76 -7.70
N ARG A 50 7.84 4.92 -7.31
CA ARG A 50 7.87 3.50 -7.65
C ARG A 50 6.93 2.70 -6.74
N GLY A 51 6.33 1.66 -7.29
CA GLY A 51 5.42 0.80 -6.56
C GLY A 51 4.74 -0.23 -7.45
N TRP A 52 3.70 -0.85 -6.93
CA TRP A 52 2.99 -1.95 -7.58
C TRP A 52 1.50 -1.68 -7.64
N ASN A 53 0.90 -2.02 -8.78
CA ASN A 53 -0.54 -2.06 -8.90
C ASN A 53 -1.04 -3.42 -8.39
N LEU A 54 -1.95 -3.40 -7.43
CA LEU A 54 -2.69 -4.57 -6.97
C LEU A 54 -4.09 -4.53 -7.60
N SER A 55 -4.57 -5.66 -8.10
CA SER A 55 -5.86 -5.74 -8.78
C SER A 55 -6.69 -6.96 -8.38
N LYS A 56 -8.00 -6.77 -8.24
CA LYS A 56 -8.99 -7.84 -8.05
C LYS A 56 -10.32 -7.41 -8.69
N GLY A 57 -10.69 -8.06 -9.79
CA GLY A 57 -11.85 -7.60 -10.58
C GLY A 57 -11.65 -6.18 -11.10
N SER A 58 -12.60 -5.29 -10.81
CA SER A 58 -12.51 -3.86 -11.13
C SER A 58 -11.71 -3.05 -10.10
N ASP A 59 -11.48 -3.56 -8.90
CA ASP A 59 -10.76 -2.84 -7.86
C ASP A 59 -9.25 -2.82 -8.15
N ARG A 60 -8.67 -1.63 -8.02
CA ARG A 60 -7.23 -1.41 -8.15
C ARG A 60 -6.68 -0.59 -7.00
N TYR A 61 -5.48 -0.93 -6.58
CA TYR A 61 -4.69 -0.19 -5.59
C TYR A 61 -3.30 0.05 -6.15
N PHE A 62 -2.69 1.17 -5.78
CA PHE A 62 -1.27 1.40 -5.96
C PHE A 62 -0.59 1.36 -4.60
N CYS A 63 0.34 0.42 -4.43
CA CYS A 63 1.14 0.27 -3.22
C CYS A 63 2.53 0.84 -3.45
N GLU A 64 2.93 1.82 -2.65
CA GLU A 64 4.22 2.49 -2.79
C GLU A 64 5.38 1.58 -2.36
N MET A 65 6.52 1.72 -3.03
CA MET A 65 7.74 1.03 -2.63
C MET A 65 8.32 1.68 -1.38
N ARG A 66 8.58 0.87 -0.35
CA ARG A 66 9.26 1.29 0.88
C ARG A 66 10.74 0.88 0.89
N ALA A 67 11.10 -0.17 0.16
CA ALA A 67 12.48 -0.62 0.05
C ALA A 67 13.40 0.49 -0.49
N THR A 68 14.46 0.81 0.27
CA THR A 68 15.47 1.81 -0.10
C THR A 68 16.67 1.20 -0.82
N MET A 69 16.92 -0.09 -0.60
CA MET A 69 18.00 -0.86 -1.22
C MET A 69 17.54 -2.28 -1.55
N ALA A 70 18.18 -2.91 -2.53
CA ALA A 70 17.95 -4.31 -2.87
C ALA A 70 19.23 -4.97 -3.40
N TYR A 71 19.38 -6.28 -3.18
CA TYR A 71 20.45 -7.05 -3.80
C TYR A 71 20.18 -7.24 -5.30
N SER A 72 21.21 -7.07 -6.13
CA SER A 72 21.13 -7.20 -7.58
C SER A 72 22.22 -8.12 -8.10
N GLY A 73 21.85 -9.37 -8.41
CA GLY A 73 22.81 -10.41 -8.80
C GLY A 73 23.73 -10.83 -7.64
N LYS A 74 24.95 -11.29 -7.98
CA LYS A 74 25.90 -11.84 -7.00
C LYS A 74 26.62 -10.75 -6.19
N ASN A 75 27.14 -9.74 -6.88
CA ASN A 75 28.02 -8.71 -6.31
C ASN A 75 27.40 -7.31 -6.33
N GLY A 76 26.21 -7.14 -6.90
CA GLY A 76 25.58 -5.84 -7.06
C GLY A 76 24.53 -5.58 -5.98
N MET A 77 24.33 -4.31 -5.70
CA MET A 77 23.18 -3.78 -4.99
C MET A 77 22.61 -2.60 -5.80
N VAL A 78 21.35 -2.28 -5.56
CA VAL A 78 20.74 -1.05 -6.07
C VAL A 78 20.17 -0.27 -4.90
N SER A 79 20.34 1.04 -4.92
CA SER A 79 19.67 1.99 -4.03
C SER A 79 18.62 2.77 -4.81
N PHE A 80 17.49 3.03 -4.18
CA PHE A 80 16.40 3.82 -4.74
C PHE A 80 16.37 5.19 -4.07
N THR A 81 16.35 6.25 -4.86
CA THR A 81 16.18 7.61 -4.33
C THR A 81 14.70 7.96 -4.20
N SER A 82 14.38 8.97 -3.37
CA SER A 82 13.03 9.51 -3.25
C SER A 82 12.46 10.02 -4.58
N ALA A 83 13.32 10.46 -5.50
CA ALA A 83 12.96 10.85 -6.87
C ALA A 83 12.75 9.65 -7.82
N GLY A 84 12.76 8.41 -7.32
CA GLY A 84 12.56 7.21 -8.12
C GLY A 84 13.76 6.82 -8.98
N ARG A 85 14.93 7.45 -8.79
CA ARG A 85 16.17 7.06 -9.50
C ARG A 85 16.78 5.83 -8.86
N MET A 86 17.48 5.05 -9.69
CA MET A 86 18.21 3.87 -9.27
C MET A 86 19.70 4.14 -9.33
N ILE A 87 20.42 3.78 -8.28
CA ILE A 87 21.88 3.89 -8.20
C ILE A 87 22.44 2.49 -7.99
N THR A 88 23.28 2.05 -8.90
CA THR A 88 24.01 0.78 -8.76
C THR A 88 25.14 0.95 -7.75
N LEU A 89 25.27 -0.01 -6.86
CA LEU A 89 26.25 -0.05 -5.79
C LEU A 89 27.01 -1.37 -5.82
N ASP A 90 28.27 -1.33 -5.42
CA ASP A 90 29.05 -2.52 -5.15
C ASP A 90 28.71 -3.08 -3.76
N ARG A 91 28.38 -4.37 -3.70
CA ARG A 91 27.94 -5.03 -2.45
C ARG A 91 29.03 -5.03 -1.39
N ALA A 92 30.27 -5.33 -1.76
CA ALA A 92 31.37 -5.42 -0.81
C ALA A 92 31.64 -4.07 -0.12
N THR A 93 31.53 -2.98 -0.88
CA THR A 93 31.65 -1.61 -0.39
C THR A 93 30.55 -1.29 0.63
N VAL A 94 29.30 -1.63 0.32
CA VAL A 94 28.17 -1.40 1.23
C VAL A 94 28.31 -2.23 2.51
N GLU A 95 28.59 -3.53 2.40
CA GLU A 95 28.72 -4.42 3.57
C GLU A 95 29.90 -4.03 4.46
N LYS A 96 31.00 -3.53 3.89
CA LYS A 96 32.12 -2.98 4.67
C LYS A 96 31.72 -1.74 5.48
N SER A 97 30.78 -0.95 4.97
CA SER A 97 30.35 0.30 5.61
C SER A 97 29.16 0.13 6.56
N LEU A 98 28.20 -0.75 6.24
CA LEU A 98 26.93 -0.89 6.95
C LEU A 98 26.77 -2.25 7.66
N GLY A 99 27.70 -3.17 7.45
CA GLY A 99 27.64 -4.56 7.94
C GLY A 99 26.99 -5.53 6.95
N SER A 100 27.25 -6.83 7.14
CA SER A 100 26.84 -7.91 6.23
C SER A 100 25.43 -8.47 6.47
N SER A 101 24.73 -8.01 7.51
CA SER A 101 23.43 -8.56 7.95
C SER A 101 22.24 -7.68 7.53
N LEU A 102 22.29 -7.07 6.34
CA LEU A 102 21.21 -6.22 5.85
C LEU A 102 20.04 -7.08 5.35
N ASN A 103 18.87 -6.92 5.98
CA ASN A 103 17.62 -7.61 5.61
C ASN A 103 16.97 -6.97 4.37
N LEU A 104 17.62 -7.07 3.22
CA LEU A 104 17.18 -6.42 1.98
C LEU A 104 16.54 -7.43 1.01
N PRO A 105 15.53 -6.99 0.23
CA PRO A 105 14.93 -7.83 -0.79
C PRO A 105 15.89 -8.04 -1.98
N LYS A 106 15.59 -9.01 -2.83
CA LYS A 106 16.24 -9.13 -4.14
C LYS A 106 15.53 -8.20 -5.13
N TYR A 107 16.30 -7.47 -5.92
CA TYR A 107 15.75 -6.57 -6.93
C TYR A 107 14.90 -7.30 -7.97
N GLU A 108 15.29 -8.53 -8.32
CA GLU A 108 14.50 -9.38 -9.22
C GLU A 108 13.12 -9.74 -8.65
N ASP A 109 13.03 -9.94 -7.33
CA ASP A 109 11.76 -10.21 -6.66
C ASP A 109 10.87 -8.96 -6.62
N LEU A 110 11.47 -7.78 -6.35
CA LEU A 110 10.77 -6.51 -6.42
C LEU A 110 10.23 -6.23 -7.83
N LYS A 111 11.04 -6.43 -8.88
CA LYS A 111 10.60 -6.26 -10.27
C LYS A 111 9.42 -7.16 -10.62
N ALA A 112 9.48 -8.41 -10.18
CA ALA A 112 8.46 -9.42 -10.47
C ALA A 112 7.19 -9.31 -9.58
N GLY A 113 7.15 -8.40 -8.60
CA GLY A 113 6.02 -8.30 -7.67
C GLY A 113 5.98 -9.41 -6.61
N ARG A 114 7.11 -10.08 -6.35
CA ARG A 114 7.25 -11.07 -5.27
C ARG A 114 7.68 -10.38 -3.98
N LEU A 115 6.73 -9.73 -3.31
CA LEU A 115 7.03 -8.75 -2.27
C LEU A 115 6.92 -9.33 -0.87
N ARG A 116 7.78 -8.85 0.04
CA ARG A 116 7.57 -8.98 1.48
C ARG A 116 6.78 -7.76 1.94
N ALA A 117 5.95 -7.92 2.97
CA ALA A 117 5.13 -6.81 3.48
C ALA A 117 5.98 -5.60 3.92
N ASP A 118 7.17 -5.84 4.47
CA ASP A 118 8.07 -4.78 4.96
C ASP A 118 8.66 -3.92 3.83
N ASP A 119 8.69 -4.43 2.59
CA ASP A 119 9.19 -3.70 1.42
C ASP A 119 8.14 -2.79 0.78
N VAL A 120 6.89 -2.87 1.27
CA VAL A 120 5.73 -2.18 0.72
C VAL A 120 5.20 -1.15 1.71
N GLY A 121 4.98 0.07 1.21
CA GLY A 121 4.43 1.18 1.96
C GLY A 121 2.91 1.20 1.94
N SER A 122 2.34 2.41 2.01
CA SER A 122 0.90 2.61 1.93
C SER A 122 0.35 2.14 0.58
N CYS A 123 -0.85 1.52 0.62
CA CYS A 123 -1.62 1.23 -0.58
C CYS A 123 -2.81 2.17 -0.67
N ARG A 124 -2.92 2.89 -1.78
CA ARG A 124 -4.04 3.78 -2.07
C ARG A 124 -4.94 3.17 -3.13
N LYS A 125 -6.25 3.23 -2.90
CA LYS A 125 -7.22 2.83 -3.91
C LYS A 125 -7.09 3.74 -5.13
N LEU A 126 -7.12 3.15 -6.31
CA LEU A 126 -7.19 3.88 -7.57
C LEU A 126 -8.67 4.01 -7.96
N ALA A 127 -9.04 5.23 -8.34
CA ALA A 127 -10.35 5.54 -8.92
C ALA A 127 -10.45 4.99 -10.34
#